data_AF-A0A0E3WT61-F1
#
_entry.id   AF-A0A0E3WT61-F1
#
_cell.length_a   1.000
_cell.length_b   1.000
_cell.length_c   1.000
_cell.angle_alpha   90.00
_cell.angle_beta   90.00
_cell.angle_gamma   90.00
#
_symmetry.space_group_name_H-M   'P 1'
#
loop_
_entity.id
_entity.type
_entity.pdbx_description
1 polymer ?
#
loop_
_entity_poly.entity_id
_entity_poly.type
_entity_poly.pdbx_seq_one_letter_code
_entity_poly.pdbx_strand_id
1 'polypeptide(L)'
;MILHITRVIGLDAHVGFLHEMTPSKNSLAYDLQEPFRFLVDLAVISLVENGAMESKDFIRTENYNLRLKPTGARKIVNEFSNMLNKKVSYQGKESTWSYVIFLKVRELAHYLTSKKEKLDFVKPEYEIERIDSYAIRQKILNISYVDWKKLGFSKGTLHYMKQNAKSDKPFTLNAHVLERVNKWEALVSGQK
;
A
#
# COMPACT_ATOMS: atom_id res chain seq x y z
N MET A 1 8.69 -12.43 10.71
CA MET A 1 7.52 -13.00 9.98
C MET A 1 7.95 -14.00 8.93
N ILE A 2 8.63 -13.60 7.84
CA ILE A 2 9.02 -14.51 6.74
C ILE A 2 9.84 -15.70 7.24
N LEU A 3 10.90 -15.46 8.03
CA LEU A 3 11.69 -16.53 8.64
C LEU A 3 10.85 -17.56 9.43
N HIS A 4 9.84 -17.08 10.16
CA HIS A 4 8.93 -17.96 10.90
C HIS A 4 8.07 -18.79 9.96
N ILE A 5 7.52 -18.18 8.91
CA ILE A 5 6.71 -18.86 7.88
C ILE A 5 7.53 -19.94 7.16
N THR A 6 8.75 -19.62 6.73
CA THR A 6 9.69 -20.56 6.09
C THR A 6 9.91 -21.80 6.97
N ARG A 7 10.15 -21.60 8.27
CA ARG A 7 10.33 -22.68 9.24
C ARG A 7 9.07 -23.52 9.43
N VAL A 8 7.89 -22.89 9.54
CA VAL A 8 6.61 -23.61 9.72
C VAL A 8 6.29 -24.48 8.50
N ILE A 9 6.64 -24.03 7.30
CA ILE A 9 6.41 -24.79 6.05
C ILE A 9 7.47 -25.89 5.86
N GLY A 10 8.61 -25.81 6.54
CA GLY A 10 9.68 -26.80 6.49
C GLY A 10 10.75 -26.53 5.43
N LEU A 11 10.86 -25.29 4.94
CA LEU A 11 11.95 -24.88 4.06
C LEU A 11 13.18 -24.45 4.89
N ASP A 12 14.38 -24.65 4.36
CA ASP A 12 15.60 -24.14 4.98
C ASP A 12 15.78 -22.65 4.64
N ALA A 13 15.77 -21.80 5.67
CA ALA A 13 15.90 -20.36 5.51
C ALA A 13 17.28 -19.91 4.98
N HIS A 14 18.31 -20.75 5.09
CA HIS A 14 19.68 -20.41 4.68
C HIS A 14 19.93 -20.66 3.19
N VAL A 15 19.06 -21.43 2.52
CA VAL A 15 19.24 -21.84 1.11
C VAL A 15 18.28 -21.05 0.23
N GLY A 16 18.70 -19.87 -0.22
CA GLY A 16 18.00 -19.09 -1.23
C GLY A 16 18.48 -19.39 -2.65
N PHE A 17 17.73 -18.86 -3.62
CA PHE A 17 17.95 -18.96 -5.05
C PHE A 17 18.56 -17.68 -5.64
N LEU A 18 18.28 -16.51 -5.06
CA LEU A 18 18.71 -15.21 -5.59
C LEU A 18 19.86 -14.60 -4.77
N HIS A 19 19.71 -14.51 -3.45
CA HIS A 19 20.71 -13.85 -2.60
C HIS A 19 21.86 -14.79 -2.23
N GLU A 20 23.01 -14.64 -2.87
CA GLU A 20 24.25 -15.28 -2.41
C GLU A 20 24.74 -14.60 -1.13
N MET A 21 24.77 -15.35 -0.03
CA MET A 21 25.05 -14.82 1.30
C MET A 21 25.99 -15.74 2.07
N THR A 22 26.68 -15.19 3.07
CA THR A 22 27.46 -16.00 4.03
C THR A 22 26.58 -17.06 4.70
N PRO A 23 27.08 -18.28 5.01
CA PRO A 23 26.27 -19.41 5.48
C PRO A 23 25.37 -19.16 6.70
N SER A 24 25.70 -18.17 7.54
CA SER A 24 24.93 -17.80 8.73
C SER A 24 23.73 -16.88 8.46
N LYS A 25 23.46 -16.52 7.21
CA LYS A 25 22.37 -15.61 6.83
C LYS A 25 21.19 -16.36 6.26
N ASN A 26 20.00 -15.80 6.49
CA ASN A 26 18.74 -16.36 5.99
C ASN A 26 18.50 -15.97 4.53
N SER A 27 19.31 -16.49 3.60
CA SER A 27 19.23 -16.19 2.16
C SER A 27 17.80 -16.32 1.60
N LEU A 28 17.11 -17.45 1.85
CA LEU A 28 15.75 -17.67 1.37
C LEU A 28 14.75 -16.67 1.95
N ALA A 29 14.95 -16.25 3.20
CA ALA A 29 14.08 -15.24 3.80
C ALA A 29 14.23 -13.88 3.12
N TYR A 30 15.42 -13.55 2.62
CA TYR A 30 15.63 -12.35 1.82
C TYR A 30 15.02 -12.49 0.43
N ASP A 31 15.16 -13.63 -0.24
CA ASP A 31 14.47 -13.86 -1.53
C ASP A 31 12.95 -13.70 -1.42
N LEU A 32 12.38 -14.32 -0.39
CA LEU A 32 10.94 -14.26 -0.12
C LEU A 32 10.48 -12.88 0.36
N GLN A 33 11.37 -11.98 0.76
CA GLN A 33 11.00 -10.62 1.14
C GLN A 33 10.66 -9.76 -0.07
N GLU A 34 11.29 -10.02 -1.21
CA GLU A 34 11.23 -9.12 -2.37
C GLU A 34 9.79 -8.93 -2.89
N PRO A 35 8.97 -9.99 -3.08
CA PRO A 35 7.61 -9.82 -3.57
C PRO A 35 6.68 -9.06 -2.61
N PHE A 36 7.04 -8.94 -1.33
CA PHE A 36 6.20 -8.34 -0.30
C PHE A 36 6.79 -7.07 0.31
N ARG A 37 7.96 -6.63 -0.17
CA ARG A 37 8.65 -5.43 0.32
C ARG A 37 7.77 -4.18 0.21
N PHE A 38 6.93 -4.12 -0.81
CA PHE A 38 5.99 -3.03 -1.04
C PHE A 38 5.05 -2.78 0.16
N LEU A 39 4.73 -3.80 0.98
CA LEU A 39 3.91 -3.63 2.18
C LEU A 39 4.58 -2.73 3.22
N VAL A 40 5.91 -2.83 3.32
CA VAL A 40 6.72 -1.96 4.20
C VAL A 40 6.75 -0.54 3.62
N ASP A 41 6.99 -0.41 2.32
CA ASP A 41 7.06 0.89 1.65
C ASP A 41 5.73 1.66 1.81
N LEU A 42 4.60 0.98 1.64
CA LEU A 42 3.26 1.55 1.85
C LEU A 42 3.00 1.95 3.31
N ALA A 43 3.46 1.16 4.28
CA ALA A 43 3.35 1.52 5.70
C ALA A 43 4.14 2.80 6.02
N VAL A 44 5.35 2.94 5.47
CA VAL A 44 6.18 4.13 5.65
C VAL A 44 5.54 5.35 4.98
N ILE A 45 5.08 5.20 3.73
CA ILE A 45 4.38 6.28 3.00
C ILE A 45 3.15 6.73 3.79
N SER A 46 2.34 5.80 4.30
CA SER A 46 1.16 6.10 5.13
C SER A 46 1.53 6.94 6.36
N LEU A 47 2.59 6.58 7.09
CA LEU A 47 3.04 7.34 8.26
C LEU A 47 3.52 8.75 7.92
N VAL A 48 4.18 8.92 6.78
CA VAL A 48 4.67 10.22 6.28
C VAL A 48 3.50 11.09 5.84
N GLU A 49 2.59 10.56 5.03
CA GLU A 49 1.42 11.28 4.50
C GLU A 49 0.47 11.74 5.61
N ASN A 50 0.32 10.93 6.67
CA ASN A 50 -0.50 11.27 7.83
C ASN A 50 0.21 12.19 8.83
N GLY A 51 1.47 12.56 8.61
CA GLY A 51 2.27 13.35 9.55
C GLY A 51 2.42 12.68 10.92
N ALA A 52 2.36 11.35 10.97
CA ALA A 52 2.33 10.60 12.22
C ALA A 52 3.70 10.55 12.92
N MET A 53 4.79 10.77 12.19
CA MET A 53 6.16 10.73 12.70
C MET A 53 6.66 12.14 13.00
N GLU A 54 7.32 12.31 14.16
CA GLU A 54 7.88 13.59 14.60
C GLU A 54 9.38 13.46 14.90
N SER A 55 10.14 14.55 14.90
CA SER A 55 11.57 14.54 15.25
C SER A 55 11.85 13.91 16.62
N LYS A 56 10.91 14.00 17.57
CA LYS A 56 11.03 13.40 18.91
C LYS A 56 11.07 11.87 18.88
N ASP A 57 10.58 11.24 17.83
CA ASP A 57 10.54 9.78 17.64
C ASP A 57 11.90 9.19 17.21
N PHE A 58 12.90 10.04 17.01
CA PHE A 58 14.23 9.64 16.55
C PHE A 58 15.31 10.07 17.55
N ILE A 59 16.43 9.34 17.53
CA ILE A 59 17.68 9.69 18.21
C ILE A 59 18.75 9.83 17.14
N ARG A 60 19.51 10.91 17.20
CA ARG A 60 20.74 11.07 16.42
C ARG A 60 21.90 10.50 17.23
N THR A 61 22.60 9.52 16.67
CA THR A 61 23.81 8.97 17.28
C THR A 61 24.99 9.92 17.09
N GLU A 62 26.08 9.71 17.83
CA GLU A 62 27.33 10.48 17.71
C GLU A 62 27.90 10.47 16.29
N ASN A 63 27.77 9.34 15.58
CA ASN A 63 28.16 9.20 14.17
C ASN A 63 27.13 9.78 13.18
N TYR A 64 26.27 10.69 13.63
CA TYR A 64 25.21 11.35 12.87
C TYR A 64 24.14 10.44 12.22
N ASN A 65 24.13 9.14 12.48
CA ASN A 65 23.05 8.23 12.08
C ASN A 65 21.76 8.49 12.87
N LEU A 66 20.62 8.13 12.27
CA LEU A 66 19.31 8.17 12.93
C LEU A 66 18.91 6.76 13.41
N ARG A 67 18.35 6.69 14.61
CA ARG A 67 17.72 5.49 15.17
C ARG A 67 16.32 5.81 15.68
N LEU A 68 15.41 4.86 15.59
CA LEU A 68 14.07 4.99 16.13
C LEU A 68 14.08 4.91 17.66
N LYS A 69 13.32 5.79 18.32
CA LYS A 69 12.91 5.60 19.72
C LYS A 69 11.81 4.56 19.82
N PRO A 70 11.53 4.03 21.04
CA PRO A 70 10.40 3.14 21.27
C PRO A 70 9.05 3.70 20.78
N THR A 71 8.85 5.03 20.82
CA THR A 71 7.63 5.68 20.31
C THR A 71 7.51 5.55 18.79
N GLY A 72 8.56 5.90 18.04
CA GLY A 72 8.61 5.76 16.58
C GLY A 72 8.54 4.30 16.13
N ALA A 73 9.25 3.40 16.81
CA ALA A 73 9.20 1.97 16.53
C ALA A 73 7.78 1.42 16.72
N ARG A 74 7.06 1.84 17.76
CA ARG A 74 5.66 1.43 17.99
C ARG A 74 4.73 1.92 16.88
N LYS A 75 4.89 3.16 16.41
CA LYS A 75 4.11 3.70 15.29
C LYS A 75 4.31 2.88 14.01
N ILE A 76 5.56 2.54 13.69
CA ILE A 76 5.90 1.71 12.54
C ILE A 76 5.35 0.29 12.67
N VAL A 77 5.52 -0.35 13.83
CA VAL A 77 4.97 -1.71 14.06
C VAL A 77 3.46 -1.73 13.92
N ASN A 78 2.76 -0.72 14.47
CA ASN A 78 1.31 -0.63 14.35
C ASN A 78 0.87 -0.45 12.89
N GLU A 79 1.51 0.45 12.14
CA GLU A 79 1.12 0.67 10.74
C GLU A 79 1.47 -0.52 9.85
N PHE A 80 2.62 -1.15 10.08
CA PHE A 80 2.96 -2.38 9.36
C PHE A 80 1.99 -3.53 9.69
N SER A 81 1.55 -3.64 10.95
CA SER A 81 0.49 -4.59 11.34
C SER A 81 -0.84 -4.27 10.65
N ASN A 82 -1.21 -3.00 10.53
CA ASN A 82 -2.39 -2.59 9.77
C ASN A 82 -2.29 -3.04 8.30
N MET A 83 -1.14 -2.81 7.67
CA MET A 83 -0.87 -3.25 6.29
C MET A 83 -0.95 -4.77 6.12
N LEU A 84 -0.37 -5.54 7.04
CA LEU A 84 -0.44 -7.00 7.02
C LEU A 84 -1.85 -7.56 7.20
N ASN A 85 -2.71 -6.83 7.92
CA ASN A 85 -4.10 -7.20 8.17
C ASN A 85 -5.09 -6.70 7.10
N LYS A 86 -4.64 -5.86 6.15
CA LYS A 86 -5.46 -5.51 4.98
C LYS A 86 -5.81 -6.77 4.20
N LYS A 87 -7.06 -6.82 3.74
CA LYS A 87 -7.59 -7.94 2.96
C LYS A 87 -7.29 -7.76 1.49
N VAL A 88 -7.10 -8.88 0.81
CA VAL A 88 -6.96 -8.98 -0.64
C VAL A 88 -7.63 -10.27 -1.10
N SER A 89 -8.29 -10.21 -2.25
CA SER A 89 -8.89 -11.38 -2.86
C SER A 89 -7.81 -12.25 -3.48
N TYR A 90 -7.72 -13.51 -3.05
CA TYR A 90 -6.79 -14.47 -3.60
C TYR A 90 -7.41 -15.87 -3.65
N GLN A 91 -7.37 -16.52 -4.82
CA GLN A 91 -7.96 -17.85 -5.04
C GLN A 91 -9.45 -17.94 -4.65
N GLY A 92 -10.22 -16.88 -4.96
CA GLY A 92 -11.65 -16.80 -4.68
C GLY A 92 -12.01 -16.61 -3.20
N LYS A 93 -11.03 -16.26 -2.35
CA LYS A 93 -11.23 -15.99 -0.93
C LYS A 93 -10.59 -14.67 -0.52
N GLU A 94 -11.30 -13.91 0.30
CA GLU A 94 -10.75 -12.74 0.98
C GLU A 94 -9.79 -13.18 2.08
N SER A 95 -8.52 -12.80 1.96
CA SER A 95 -7.44 -13.18 2.88
C SER A 95 -6.62 -11.97 3.30
N THR A 96 -6.03 -11.99 4.49
CA THR A 96 -5.08 -10.93 4.90
C THR A 96 -3.76 -11.08 4.15
N TRP A 97 -3.02 -9.98 3.94
CA TRP A 97 -1.67 -10.03 3.37
C TRP A 97 -0.73 -10.96 4.15
N SER A 98 -0.82 -10.97 5.48
CA SER A 98 -0.09 -11.93 6.33
C SER A 98 -0.35 -13.39 5.91
N TYR A 99 -1.61 -13.75 5.66
CA TYR A 99 -1.97 -15.09 5.22
C TYR A 99 -1.56 -15.36 3.76
N VAL A 100 -1.64 -14.37 2.88
CA VAL A 100 -1.17 -14.48 1.49
C VAL A 100 0.33 -14.80 1.44
N ILE A 101 1.14 -14.16 2.27
CA ILE A 101 2.58 -14.47 2.37
C ILE A 101 2.78 -15.94 2.75
N PHE A 102 2.05 -16.43 3.75
CA PHE A 102 2.08 -17.85 4.12
C PHE A 102 1.70 -18.76 2.94
N LEU A 103 0.61 -18.45 2.23
CA LEU A 103 0.17 -19.22 1.07
C LEU A 103 1.23 -19.26 -0.03
N LYS A 104 1.91 -18.14 -0.28
CA LYS A 104 2.95 -18.02 -1.31
C LYS A 104 4.21 -18.81 -1.01
N VAL A 105 4.66 -18.77 0.24
CA VAL A 105 5.79 -19.63 0.65
C VAL A 105 5.40 -21.11 0.58
N ARG A 106 4.14 -21.46 0.85
CA ARG A 106 3.65 -22.84 0.70
C ARG A 106 3.56 -23.26 -0.77
N GLU A 107 3.15 -22.35 -1.66
CA GLU A 107 3.17 -22.58 -3.11
C GLU A 107 4.59 -22.85 -3.62
N LEU A 108 5.59 -22.11 -3.13
CA LEU A 108 7.00 -22.39 -3.41
C LEU A 108 7.39 -23.80 -2.96
N ALA A 109 7.06 -24.20 -1.73
CA ALA A 109 7.37 -25.55 -1.25
C ALA A 109 6.70 -26.65 -2.10
N HIS A 110 5.44 -26.43 -2.51
CA HIS A 110 4.74 -27.34 -3.41
C HIS A 110 5.35 -27.38 -4.82
N TYR A 111 5.87 -26.25 -5.31
CA TYR A 111 6.58 -26.19 -6.57
C TYR A 111 7.89 -26.98 -6.53
N LEU A 112 8.69 -26.79 -5.47
CA LEU A 112 9.96 -27.51 -5.27
C LEU A 112 9.75 -29.03 -5.10
N THR A 113 8.60 -29.45 -4.58
CA THR A 113 8.24 -30.87 -4.43
C THR A 113 7.40 -31.42 -5.58
N SER A 114 7.29 -30.68 -6.68
CA SER A 114 6.52 -31.03 -7.89
C SER A 114 5.02 -31.30 -7.64
N LYS A 115 4.48 -30.90 -6.49
CA LYS A 115 3.03 -30.92 -6.19
C LYS A 115 2.28 -29.79 -6.91
N LYS A 116 3.00 -28.78 -7.40
CA LYS A 116 2.48 -27.67 -8.18
C LYS A 116 3.42 -27.41 -9.35
N GLU A 117 2.89 -27.32 -10.57
CA GLU A 117 3.71 -27.17 -11.79
C GLU A 117 4.19 -25.74 -12.04
N LYS A 118 3.45 -24.74 -11.54
CA LYS A 118 3.72 -23.32 -11.80
C LYS A 118 3.89 -22.55 -10.50
N LEU A 119 4.89 -21.69 -10.45
CA LEU A 119 5.12 -20.74 -9.37
C LEU A 119 4.92 -19.32 -9.88
N ASP A 120 4.14 -18.53 -9.15
CA ASP A 120 3.90 -17.13 -9.46
C ASP A 120 3.79 -16.32 -8.15
N PHE A 121 4.60 -15.28 -8.01
CA PHE A 121 4.56 -14.35 -6.90
C PHE A 121 3.91 -13.00 -7.26
N VAL A 122 3.54 -12.78 -8.52
CA VAL A 122 2.91 -11.54 -8.98
C VAL A 122 1.47 -11.44 -8.46
N LYS A 123 0.71 -12.53 -8.53
CA LYS A 123 -0.65 -12.58 -7.97
C LYS A 123 -0.61 -12.89 -6.47
N PRO A 124 -1.48 -12.32 -5.62
CA PRO A 124 -2.42 -11.25 -5.96
C PRO A 124 -1.67 -9.93 -6.15
N GLU A 125 -2.13 -9.11 -7.10
CA GLU A 125 -1.62 -7.76 -7.29
C GLU A 125 -2.14 -6.84 -6.18
N TYR A 126 -1.35 -5.86 -5.77
CA TYR A 126 -1.81 -4.83 -4.86
C TYR A 126 -2.52 -3.73 -5.65
N GLU A 127 -3.80 -3.50 -5.34
CA GLU A 127 -4.58 -2.41 -5.92
C GLU A 127 -4.43 -1.14 -5.07
N ILE A 128 -3.91 -0.06 -5.67
CA ILE A 128 -3.83 1.24 -5.02
C ILE A 128 -5.18 1.96 -5.19
N GLU A 129 -6.04 1.87 -4.18
CA GLU A 129 -7.27 2.67 -4.12
C GLU A 129 -6.96 4.10 -3.65
N ARG A 130 -6.48 4.97 -4.57
CA ARG A 130 -6.21 6.39 -4.29
C ARG A 130 -7.26 7.29 -4.94
N ILE A 131 -8.04 7.99 -4.11
CA ILE A 131 -9.17 8.83 -4.53
C ILE A 131 -8.73 10.25 -4.91
N ASP A 132 -7.56 10.70 -4.45
CA ASP A 132 -7.03 12.04 -4.66
C ASP A 132 -5.90 12.10 -5.71
N SER A 133 -5.97 11.23 -6.72
CA SER A 133 -4.98 11.19 -7.79
C SER A 133 -4.83 12.55 -8.49
N TYR A 134 -3.68 12.79 -9.13
CA TYR A 134 -3.45 14.02 -9.89
C TYR A 134 -4.56 14.29 -10.90
N ALA A 135 -5.06 13.26 -11.58
CA ALA A 135 -6.18 13.38 -12.52
C ALA A 135 -7.45 13.91 -11.84
N ILE A 136 -7.82 13.37 -10.66
CA ILE A 136 -8.97 13.86 -9.90
C ILE A 136 -8.77 15.29 -9.42
N ARG A 137 -7.56 15.63 -8.95
CA ARG A 137 -7.20 17.00 -8.54
C ARG A 137 -7.41 17.98 -9.69
N GLN A 138 -6.88 17.67 -10.86
CA GLN A 138 -7.05 18.51 -12.05
C GLN A 138 -8.52 18.64 -12.46
N LYS A 139 -9.29 17.55 -12.42
CA LYS A 139 -10.75 17.60 -12.66
C LYS A 139 -11.42 18.59 -11.70
N ILE A 140 -11.20 18.46 -10.39
CA ILE A 140 -11.79 19.35 -9.39
C ILE A 140 -11.40 20.82 -9.62
N LEU A 141 -10.13 21.08 -9.96
CA LEU A 141 -9.64 22.44 -10.21
C LEU A 141 -10.27 23.07 -11.44
N ASN A 142 -10.44 22.29 -12.51
CA ASN A 142 -10.94 22.75 -13.80
C ASN A 142 -12.47 22.85 -13.88
N ILE A 143 -13.22 22.14 -13.02
CA ILE A 143 -14.68 22.23 -13.02
C ILE A 143 -15.14 23.67 -12.71
N SER A 144 -16.03 24.20 -13.54
CA SER A 144 -16.68 25.49 -13.33
C SER A 144 -17.77 25.40 -12.25
N TYR A 145 -18.12 26.53 -11.62
CA TYR A 145 -19.23 26.55 -10.66
C TYR A 145 -20.57 26.17 -11.30
N VAL A 146 -20.75 26.46 -12.59
CA VAL A 146 -21.96 26.13 -13.34
C VAL A 146 -22.07 24.61 -13.50
N ASP A 147 -21.01 23.97 -13.96
CA ASP A 147 -21.01 22.52 -14.17
C ASP A 147 -21.09 21.76 -12.85
N TRP A 148 -20.43 22.26 -11.80
CA TRP A 148 -20.57 21.71 -10.46
C TRP A 148 -22.00 21.75 -9.92
N LYS A 149 -22.72 22.85 -10.20
CA LYS A 149 -24.14 22.97 -9.84
C LYS A 149 -25.00 22.00 -10.66
N LYS A 150 -24.69 21.78 -11.94
CA LYS A 150 -25.35 20.75 -12.77
C LYS A 150 -25.13 19.34 -12.22
N LEU A 151 -23.97 19.06 -11.61
CA LEU A 151 -23.72 17.82 -10.86
C LEU A 151 -24.50 17.73 -9.55
N GLY A 152 -25.31 18.73 -9.19
CA GLY A 152 -26.20 18.70 -8.02
C GLY A 152 -25.53 19.07 -6.70
N PHE A 153 -24.38 19.75 -6.75
CA PHE A 153 -23.62 20.13 -5.56
C PHE A 153 -23.62 21.64 -5.31
N SER A 154 -23.43 22.02 -4.04
CA SER A 154 -23.38 23.43 -3.63
C SER A 154 -22.07 24.12 -4.04
N LYS A 155 -22.13 25.45 -4.18
CA LYS A 155 -20.95 26.31 -4.43
C LYS A 155 -19.88 26.16 -3.34
N GLY A 156 -20.30 26.07 -2.08
CA GLY A 156 -19.41 25.93 -0.93
C GLY A 156 -18.62 24.61 -0.97
N THR A 157 -19.27 23.53 -1.40
CA THR A 157 -18.63 22.23 -1.61
C THR A 157 -17.50 22.33 -2.64
N LEU A 158 -17.73 22.98 -3.78
CA LEU A 158 -16.65 23.15 -4.78
C LEU A 158 -15.50 23.99 -4.25
N HIS A 159 -15.80 25.07 -3.52
CA HIS A 159 -14.76 25.93 -2.94
C HIS A 159 -13.82 25.13 -2.04
N TYR A 160 -14.39 24.35 -1.10
CA TYR A 160 -13.64 23.48 -0.21
C TYR A 160 -12.86 22.39 -0.97
N MET A 161 -13.48 21.75 -1.96
CA MET A 161 -12.81 20.74 -2.79
C MET A 161 -11.63 21.32 -3.57
N LYS A 162 -11.76 22.54 -4.12
CA LYS A 162 -10.65 23.22 -4.80
C LYS A 162 -9.52 23.57 -3.83
N GLN A 163 -9.83 23.93 -2.58
CA GLN A 163 -8.78 24.15 -1.57
C GLN A 163 -8.02 22.85 -1.27
N ASN A 164 -8.73 21.73 -1.08
CA ASN A 164 -8.11 20.43 -0.85
C ASN A 164 -7.26 19.99 -2.06
N ALA A 165 -7.78 20.12 -3.28
CA ALA A 165 -7.09 19.74 -4.51
C ALA A 165 -5.82 20.56 -4.77
N LYS A 166 -5.80 21.84 -4.37
CA LYS A 166 -4.61 22.71 -4.41
C LYS A 166 -3.55 22.36 -3.38
N SER A 167 -3.93 21.74 -2.27
CA SER A 167 -2.99 21.38 -1.21
C SER A 167 -2.23 20.11 -1.58
N ASP A 168 -0.97 19.98 -1.17
CA ASP A 168 -0.19 18.75 -1.35
C ASP A 168 -0.60 17.63 -0.36
N LYS A 169 -1.66 17.85 0.42
CA LYS A 169 -2.14 16.89 1.41
C LYS A 169 -3.13 15.91 0.78
N PRO A 170 -3.13 14.63 1.20
CA PRO A 170 -4.18 13.71 0.82
C PRO A 170 -5.55 14.22 1.26
N PHE A 171 -6.58 13.94 0.46
CA PHE A 171 -7.97 14.21 0.83
C PHE A 171 -8.87 13.06 0.40
N THR A 172 -10.03 12.94 1.04
CA THR A 172 -11.04 11.96 0.66
C THR A 172 -12.17 12.64 -0.10
N LEU A 173 -12.80 11.87 -0.98
CA LEU A 173 -14.07 12.25 -1.59
C LEU A 173 -15.13 11.27 -1.13
N ASN A 174 -16.31 11.80 -0.80
CA ASN A 174 -17.47 10.95 -0.64
C ASN A 174 -17.73 10.19 -1.96
N ALA A 175 -18.07 8.89 -1.87
CA ALA A 175 -18.32 8.04 -3.04
C ALA A 175 -19.28 8.69 -4.06
N HIS A 176 -20.32 9.36 -3.57
CA HIS A 176 -21.30 10.07 -4.40
C HIS A 176 -20.69 11.29 -5.14
N VAL A 177 -19.77 12.00 -4.50
CA VAL A 177 -19.03 13.11 -5.14
C VAL A 177 -18.07 12.56 -6.18
N LEU A 178 -17.31 11.53 -5.82
CA LEU A 178 -16.34 10.89 -6.72
C LEU A 178 -17.02 10.36 -7.99
N GLU A 179 -18.15 9.67 -7.86
CA GLU A 179 -18.91 9.13 -8.98
C GLU A 179 -19.33 10.23 -9.97
N ARG A 180 -19.89 11.34 -9.47
CA ARG A 180 -20.36 12.45 -10.30
C ARG A 180 -19.21 13.25 -10.92
N VAL A 181 -18.11 13.43 -10.19
CA VAL A 181 -16.89 14.06 -10.72
C VAL A 181 -16.26 13.20 -11.83
N ASN A 182 -16.24 11.88 -11.68
CA ASN A 182 -15.75 10.99 -12.71
C ASN A 182 -16.61 11.04 -13.99
N LYS A 183 -17.92 11.20 -13.85
CA LYS A 183 -18.88 11.34 -14.96
C LYS A 183 -18.93 12.74 -15.59
N TRP A 184 -18.26 13.74 -15.02
CA TRP A 184 -18.33 15.15 -15.45
C TRP A 184 -18.02 15.34 -16.93
N GLU A 185 -16.93 14.75 -17.44
CA GLU A 185 -16.51 14.92 -18.83
C GLU A 185 -17.58 14.40 -19.80
N ALA A 186 -18.17 13.24 -19.52
CA ALA A 186 -19.25 12.65 -20.33
C ALA A 186 -20.54 13.49 -20.30
N LEU A 187 -20.84 14.11 -19.15
CA LEU A 187 -22.03 14.95 -18.96
C LEU A 187 -21.91 16.31 -19.65
N VAL A 188 -20.70 16.86 -19.76
CA VAL A 188 -20.44 18.16 -20.42
C VAL A 188 -20.25 18.00 -21.93
N SER A 189 -19.68 16.89 -22.40
CA SER A 189 -19.54 16.61 -23.83
C SER A 189 -20.86 16.26 -24.52
N GLY A 190 -21.83 15.70 -23.79
CA GLY A 190 -23.18 15.39 -24.30
C GLY A 190 -24.17 16.56 -24.30
N GLN A 191 -23.74 17.76 -23.92
CA GLN A 191 -24.57 18.99 -23.89
C GLN A 191 -24.19 20.00 -24.99
N LYS A 192 -23.37 19.60 -25.96
CA LYS A 192 -23.07 20.38 -27.17
C LYS A 192 -23.95 19.95 -28.33
#